data_AF-A0A9P9TPW1-F1
#
_entry.id   AF-A0A9P9TPW1-F1
#
_cell.length_a   1.000
_cell.length_b   1.000
_cell.length_c   1.000
_cell.angle_alpha   90.00
_cell.angle_beta   90.00
_cell.angle_gamma   90.00
#
_symmetry.space_group_name_H-M   'P 1'
#
loop_
_entity.id
_entity.type
_entity.pdbx_description
1 polymer ?
#
loop_
_entity_poly.entity_id
_entity_poly.type
_entity_poly.pdbx_seq_one_letter_code
_entity_poly.pdbx_strand_id
1 'polypeptide(L)'
;MGLTGSLSRGFLYGLNYMDVIGLDKFLETLDRRRNPEERDRGLLTVSNHVSVMDDPLIWGVLPFSYAFNPGNHRWSLGSYDICFQTKALTTFFNLGQVLPTHRGHTGSPHGGLFQPVMTQAIRLLSSQPFAKPPPSYTPSVETSDPFSTGTLTYSTNGVDSFSAPSIYPSRRHSWVHIFPEGRVHQHPKKTLRYFKWGVSRLILESEPLPEIIPIFIDGNQDVMHESREFPRFLPRAGKNIRIAFGESIDGEKIFGELRERWKNLVRLQKEALARKGLETNWEMGELTEGLKYGTEAAALRKEVTMRIRMEVLKVRRSLGYPDEDPKQGLVETWIEEGSKGTGQKKDGSWVGDT
;
A
#
# COMPACT_ATOMS: atom_id res chain seq x y z
N MET A 1 6.45 15.09 5.84
CA MET A 1 7.43 13.98 5.86
C MET A 1 8.62 14.24 6.79
N GLY A 2 9.49 15.22 6.52
CA GLY A 2 10.72 15.43 7.30
C GLY A 2 10.56 15.58 8.82
N LEU A 3 9.57 16.37 9.28
CA LEU A 3 9.29 16.53 10.72
C LEU A 3 8.85 15.21 11.38
N THR A 4 7.86 14.53 10.78
CA THR A 4 7.36 13.23 11.28
C THR A 4 8.47 12.18 11.31
N GLY A 5 9.30 12.12 10.26
CA GLY A 5 10.47 11.23 10.21
C GLY A 5 11.49 11.56 11.29
N SER A 6 11.72 12.85 11.58
CA SER A 6 12.65 13.27 12.61
C SER A 6 12.19 12.93 14.03
N LEU A 7 10.91 13.18 14.32
CA LEU A 7 10.29 12.79 15.60
C LEU A 7 10.29 11.27 15.78
N SER A 8 9.95 10.53 14.72
CA SER A 8 9.97 9.07 14.72
C SER A 8 11.38 8.54 14.94
N ARG A 9 12.39 9.11 14.27
CA ARG A 9 13.80 8.76 14.49
C ARG A 9 14.25 9.00 15.92
N GLY A 10 13.91 10.17 16.49
CA GLY A 10 14.21 10.50 17.88
C GLY A 10 13.55 9.53 18.86
N PHE A 11 12.30 9.15 18.61
CA PHE A 11 11.60 8.15 19.40
C PHE A 11 12.24 6.75 19.28
N LEU A 12 12.56 6.32 18.06
CA LEU A 12 13.14 5.01 17.79
C LEU A 12 14.53 4.84 18.39
N TYR A 13 15.47 5.73 18.06
CA TYR A 13 16.87 5.59 18.50
C TYR A 13 17.16 6.25 19.85
N GLY A 14 16.33 7.20 20.30
CA GLY A 14 16.52 7.89 21.57
C GLY A 14 15.78 7.23 22.73
N LEU A 15 14.63 6.60 22.48
CA LEU A 15 13.76 6.06 23.53
C LEU A 15 13.53 4.54 23.42
N ASN A 16 14.05 3.86 22.40
CA ASN A 16 13.86 2.42 22.19
C ASN A 16 15.17 1.75 21.75
N TYR A 17 15.16 0.42 21.72
CA TYR A 17 16.27 -0.40 21.26
C TYR A 17 15.98 -0.87 19.84
N MET A 18 16.78 -0.41 18.88
CA MET A 18 16.59 -0.67 17.46
C MET A 18 17.47 -1.79 16.95
N ASP A 19 16.88 -2.68 16.18
CA ASP A 19 17.58 -3.69 15.37
C ASP A 19 17.09 -3.57 13.92
N VAL A 20 17.92 -2.99 13.05
CA VAL A 20 17.54 -2.72 11.65
C VAL A 20 18.39 -3.57 10.72
N ILE A 21 17.73 -4.45 9.97
CA ILE A 21 18.38 -5.41 9.07
C ILE A 21 18.11 -5.01 7.62
N GLY A 22 19.14 -5.08 6.76
CA GLY A 22 19.01 -4.85 5.32
C GLY A 22 18.81 -3.39 4.89
N LEU A 23 18.97 -2.43 5.81
CA LEU A 23 18.79 -1.01 5.52
C LEU A 23 19.74 -0.52 4.42
N ASP A 24 21.00 -0.96 4.40
CA ASP A 24 22.00 -0.48 3.44
C ASP A 24 21.58 -0.74 1.99
N LYS A 25 21.15 -1.98 1.67
CA LYS A 25 20.60 -2.33 0.35
C LYS A 25 19.35 -1.53 0.01
N PHE A 26 18.50 -1.25 1.00
CA PHE A 26 17.33 -0.42 0.81
C PHE A 26 17.71 1.04 0.48
N LEU A 27 18.74 1.58 1.14
CA LEU A 27 19.26 2.93 0.86
C LEU A 27 19.91 3.00 -0.53
N GLU A 28 20.67 1.99 -0.96
CA GLU A 28 21.19 1.88 -2.33
C GLU A 28 20.04 1.93 -3.36
N THR A 29 18.97 1.19 -3.10
CA THR A 29 17.77 1.24 -3.92
C THR A 29 17.20 2.65 -3.96
N LEU A 30 17.07 3.36 -2.82
CA LEU A 30 16.57 4.73 -2.78
C LEU A 30 17.49 5.71 -3.52
N ASP A 31 18.81 5.58 -3.39
CA ASP A 31 19.78 6.43 -4.06
C ASP A 31 19.70 6.30 -5.58
N ARG A 32 19.59 5.08 -6.10
CA ARG A 32 19.40 4.81 -7.54
C ARG A 32 18.17 5.50 -8.13
N ARG A 33 17.09 5.64 -7.35
CA ARG A 33 15.84 6.29 -7.80
C ARG A 33 15.66 7.73 -7.32
N ARG A 34 16.73 8.37 -6.84
CA ARG A 34 16.65 9.73 -6.29
C ARG A 34 16.15 10.75 -7.30
N ASN A 35 16.59 10.65 -8.56
CA ASN A 35 16.12 11.50 -9.65
C ASN A 35 14.86 10.90 -10.29
N PRO A 36 13.68 11.55 -10.22
CA PRO A 36 12.46 11.07 -10.87
C PRO A 36 12.60 10.82 -12.37
N GLU A 37 13.46 11.58 -13.06
CA GLU A 37 13.60 11.47 -14.51
C GLU A 37 14.35 10.21 -14.96
N GLU A 38 15.19 9.65 -14.08
CA GLU A 38 16.03 8.48 -14.34
C GLU A 38 15.37 7.17 -13.87
N ARG A 39 14.17 7.25 -13.27
CA ARG A 39 13.46 6.06 -12.78
C ARG A 39 12.97 5.21 -13.94
N ASP A 40 13.34 3.94 -13.92
CA ASP A 40 12.87 2.93 -14.88
C ASP A 40 11.56 2.28 -14.46
N ARG A 41 11.27 2.19 -13.16
CA ARG A 41 10.06 1.57 -12.59
C ARG A 41 9.72 2.09 -11.20
N GLY A 42 8.44 1.96 -10.81
CA GLY A 42 7.98 2.26 -9.45
C GLY A 42 8.63 1.36 -8.38
N LEU A 43 8.52 1.77 -7.11
CA LEU A 43 8.91 0.96 -5.95
C LEU A 43 7.67 0.56 -5.16
N LEU A 44 7.48 -0.72 -4.92
CA LEU A 44 6.44 -1.25 -4.06
C LEU A 44 7.07 -1.90 -2.82
N THR A 45 6.93 -1.26 -1.67
CA THR A 45 7.30 -1.90 -0.39
C THR A 45 6.07 -2.53 0.26
N VAL A 46 6.19 -3.76 0.74
CA VAL A 46 5.07 -4.53 1.31
C VAL A 46 5.45 -5.03 2.69
N SER A 47 4.64 -4.76 3.71
CA SER A 47 4.92 -5.23 5.07
C SER A 47 3.70 -5.74 5.83
N ASN A 48 3.96 -6.49 6.90
CA ASN A 48 2.97 -6.77 7.92
C ASN A 48 2.57 -5.50 8.68
N HIS A 49 1.45 -5.56 9.41
CA HIS A 49 0.91 -4.42 10.13
C HIS A 49 0.53 -4.77 11.56
N VAL A 50 1.37 -4.36 12.50
CA VAL A 50 1.28 -4.72 13.92
C VAL A 50 0.93 -3.52 14.80
N SER A 51 0.87 -2.30 14.25
CA SER A 51 0.56 -1.08 15.00
C SER A 51 0.05 0.04 14.11
N VAL A 52 -0.87 0.86 14.62
CA VAL A 52 -1.28 2.14 14.00
C VAL A 52 -0.10 3.10 13.77
N MET A 53 1.01 2.87 14.46
CA MET A 53 2.24 3.66 14.35
C MET A 53 3.28 3.07 13.41
N ASP A 54 3.02 1.92 12.78
CA ASP A 54 3.97 1.33 11.84
C ASP A 54 4.37 2.31 10.74
N ASP A 55 3.36 2.91 10.12
CA ASP A 55 3.52 3.83 9.00
C ASP A 55 4.48 5.00 9.29
N PRO A 56 4.30 5.83 10.35
CA PRO A 56 5.27 6.87 10.68
C PRO A 56 6.60 6.33 11.24
N LEU A 57 6.59 5.24 12.03
CA LEU A 57 7.80 4.76 12.72
C LEU A 57 8.79 4.13 11.75
N ILE A 58 8.35 3.27 10.84
CA ILE A 58 9.26 2.50 9.98
C ILE A 58 10.21 3.40 9.16
N TRP A 59 9.83 4.62 8.79
CA TRP A 59 10.71 5.55 8.06
C TRP A 59 11.57 6.43 8.95
N GLY A 60 11.35 6.41 10.27
CA GLY A 60 12.27 7.01 11.24
C GLY A 60 13.66 6.35 11.22
N VAL A 61 13.78 5.14 10.66
CA VAL A 61 15.08 4.47 10.47
C VAL A 61 15.94 5.15 9.40
N LEU A 62 15.32 5.85 8.44
CA LEU A 62 16.03 6.50 7.35
C LEU A 62 16.90 7.66 7.88
N PRO A 63 18.10 7.87 7.32
CA PRO A 63 18.88 9.08 7.58
C PRO A 63 18.10 10.34 7.19
N PHE A 64 18.39 11.46 7.87
CA PHE A 64 17.68 12.73 7.65
C PHE A 64 17.72 13.21 6.19
N SER A 65 18.80 12.91 5.45
CA SER A 65 18.94 13.23 4.02
C SER A 65 17.80 12.68 3.15
N TYR A 66 17.21 11.54 3.54
CA TYR A 66 16.08 10.93 2.83
C TYR A 66 14.73 11.47 3.30
N ALA A 67 14.59 11.83 4.59
CA ALA A 67 13.34 12.28 5.20
C ALA A 67 12.81 13.62 4.60
N PHE A 68 13.71 14.46 4.07
CA PHE A 68 13.39 15.77 3.49
C PHE A 68 13.34 15.77 1.95
N ASN A 69 13.36 14.60 1.30
CA ASN A 69 13.16 14.47 -0.14
C ASN A 69 11.79 13.84 -0.45
N PRO A 70 10.69 14.62 -0.50
CA PRO A 70 9.35 14.09 -0.73
C PRO A 70 9.21 13.35 -2.08
N GLY A 71 9.94 13.79 -3.10
CA GLY A 71 9.91 13.15 -4.43
C GLY A 71 10.43 11.71 -4.44
N ASN A 72 11.28 11.34 -3.46
CA ASN A 72 11.79 9.99 -3.26
C ASN A 72 11.33 9.38 -1.93
N HIS A 73 10.20 9.85 -1.42
CA HIS A 73 9.54 9.27 -0.26
C HIS A 73 8.27 8.55 -0.72
N ARG A 74 7.87 7.54 0.04
CA ARG A 74 6.70 6.74 -0.28
C ARG A 74 5.38 7.49 -0.21
N TRP A 75 4.43 7.02 -1.00
CA TRP A 75 3.00 7.15 -0.77
C TRP A 75 2.52 5.99 0.09
N SER A 76 1.59 6.25 1.00
CA SER A 76 0.95 5.21 1.82
C SER A 76 -0.57 5.21 1.62
N LEU A 77 -1.25 4.17 2.09
CA LEU A 77 -2.70 4.03 2.05
C LEU A 77 -3.22 4.15 3.49
N GLY A 78 -3.92 5.23 3.80
CA GLY A 78 -4.46 5.52 5.13
C GLY A 78 -5.97 5.39 5.18
N SER A 79 -6.50 5.01 6.34
CA SER A 79 -7.93 4.76 6.45
C SER A 79 -8.75 6.04 6.42
N TYR A 80 -9.76 6.11 5.57
CA TYR A 80 -10.63 7.28 5.42
C TYR A 80 -11.30 7.69 6.74
N ASP A 81 -11.86 6.71 7.45
CA ASP A 81 -12.59 6.85 8.71
C ASP A 81 -11.72 7.25 9.92
N ILE A 82 -10.39 7.29 9.76
CA ILE A 82 -9.45 7.68 10.83
C ILE A 82 -8.62 8.90 10.41
N CYS A 83 -7.98 8.83 9.24
CA CYS A 83 -7.06 9.85 8.77
C CYS A 83 -7.75 11.08 8.15
N PHE A 84 -8.99 10.95 7.68
CA PHE A 84 -9.64 11.96 6.82
C PHE A 84 -10.96 12.50 7.40
N GLN A 85 -11.11 12.44 8.73
CA GLN A 85 -12.33 12.84 9.43
C GLN A 85 -12.46 14.36 9.67
N THR A 86 -11.34 15.08 9.70
CA THR A 86 -11.34 16.54 9.90
C THR A 86 -10.39 17.21 8.93
N LYS A 87 -10.62 18.49 8.62
CA LYS A 87 -9.75 19.26 7.70
C LYS A 87 -8.28 19.27 8.15
N ALA A 88 -8.04 19.34 9.47
CA ALA A 88 -6.70 19.32 10.04
C ALA A 88 -6.00 17.97 9.81
N LEU A 89 -6.69 16.86 10.11
CA LEU A 89 -6.16 15.52 9.86
C LEU A 89 -5.95 15.28 8.36
N THR A 90 -6.93 15.60 7.52
CA THR A 90 -6.84 15.48 6.06
C THR A 90 -5.62 16.24 5.52
N THR A 91 -5.39 17.47 5.98
CA THR A 91 -4.23 18.27 5.56
C THR A 91 -2.92 17.60 5.99
N PHE A 92 -2.83 17.15 7.25
CA PHE A 92 -1.66 16.47 7.78
C PHE A 92 -1.32 15.20 6.98
N PHE A 93 -2.31 14.33 6.74
CA PHE A 93 -2.11 13.07 6.01
C PHE A 93 -1.85 13.29 4.51
N ASN A 94 -2.46 14.30 3.89
CA ASN A 94 -2.13 14.68 2.50
C ASN A 94 -0.68 15.16 2.37
N LEU A 95 -0.19 16.00 3.29
CA LEU A 95 1.22 16.42 3.35
C LEU A 95 2.16 15.25 3.70
N GLY A 96 1.60 14.18 4.28
CA GLY A 96 2.24 12.91 4.55
C GLY A 96 2.29 11.94 3.37
N GLN A 97 1.80 12.34 2.18
CA GLN A 97 1.65 11.45 1.01
C GLN A 97 0.78 10.21 1.31
N VAL A 98 -0.27 10.38 2.13
CA VAL A 98 -1.20 9.31 2.47
C VAL A 98 -2.46 9.43 1.62
N LEU A 99 -2.83 8.33 0.97
CA LEU A 99 -4.00 8.25 0.11
C LEU A 99 -5.23 7.75 0.89
N PRO A 100 -6.38 8.43 0.77
CA PRO A 100 -7.62 8.05 1.44
C PRO A 100 -8.17 6.71 0.94
N THR A 101 -8.26 5.74 1.86
CA THR A 101 -8.67 4.36 1.58
C THR A 101 -9.86 3.95 2.43
N HIS A 102 -10.92 3.47 1.79
CA HIS A 102 -12.10 2.96 2.47
C HIS A 102 -11.95 1.48 2.82
N ARG A 103 -12.37 1.10 4.03
CA ARG A 103 -12.31 -0.28 4.52
C ARG A 103 -13.69 -0.92 4.46
N GLY A 104 -13.85 -1.97 3.66
CA GLY A 104 -15.14 -2.66 3.56
C GLY A 104 -15.61 -3.30 4.87
N HIS A 105 -14.69 -3.71 5.75
CA HIS A 105 -15.07 -4.34 7.03
C HIS A 105 -15.67 -3.37 8.06
N THR A 106 -15.52 -2.06 7.88
CA THR A 106 -16.15 -1.05 8.75
C THR A 106 -17.57 -0.70 8.28
N GLY A 107 -18.07 -1.38 7.25
CA GLY A 107 -19.38 -1.13 6.65
C GLY A 107 -19.39 -0.01 5.61
N SER A 108 -18.23 0.56 5.25
CA SER A 108 -18.16 1.57 4.19
C SER A 108 -18.60 0.98 2.84
N PRO A 109 -19.62 1.55 2.17
CA PRO A 109 -20.07 1.09 0.85
C PRO A 109 -19.05 1.41 -0.25
N HIS A 110 -18.07 2.27 0.03
CA HIS A 110 -16.99 2.67 -0.88
C HIS A 110 -15.72 1.82 -0.70
N GLY A 111 -15.69 0.96 0.32
CA GLY A 111 -14.58 0.05 0.56
C GLY A 111 -14.57 -1.10 -0.44
N GLY A 112 -13.39 -1.55 -0.84
CA GLY A 112 -13.27 -2.70 -1.72
C GLY A 112 -12.00 -2.71 -2.55
N LEU A 113 -11.88 -3.72 -3.41
CA LEU A 113 -10.71 -3.92 -4.27
C LEU A 113 -10.61 -2.89 -5.41
N PHE A 114 -11.74 -2.35 -5.85
CA PHE A 114 -11.85 -1.47 -7.02
C PHE A 114 -12.08 0.00 -6.65
N GLN A 115 -11.79 0.37 -5.41
CA GLN A 115 -11.90 1.76 -4.96
C GLN A 115 -10.91 2.68 -5.70
N PRO A 116 -11.25 3.98 -5.92
CA PRO A 116 -10.44 4.90 -6.73
C PRO A 116 -8.99 5.07 -6.30
N VAL A 117 -8.70 4.95 -5.00
CA VAL A 117 -7.32 5.04 -4.47
C VAL A 117 -6.40 3.95 -5.02
N MET A 118 -6.93 2.75 -5.31
CA MET A 118 -6.11 1.68 -5.91
C MET A 118 -5.65 2.08 -7.31
N THR A 119 -6.52 2.73 -8.09
CA THR A 119 -6.19 3.26 -9.41
C THR A 119 -5.11 4.34 -9.31
N GLN A 120 -5.20 5.24 -8.33
CA GLN A 120 -4.15 6.25 -8.08
C GLN A 120 -2.81 5.62 -7.72
N ALA A 121 -2.79 4.59 -6.86
CA ALA A 121 -1.57 3.88 -6.49
C ALA A 121 -0.93 3.14 -7.69
N ILE A 122 -1.74 2.50 -8.55
CA ILE A 122 -1.26 1.85 -9.78
C ILE A 122 -0.60 2.88 -10.71
N ARG A 123 -1.25 4.04 -10.90
CA ARG A 123 -0.73 5.12 -11.75
C ARG A 123 0.54 5.74 -11.17
N LEU A 124 0.65 5.89 -9.85
CA LEU A 124 1.87 6.35 -9.18
C LEU A 124 3.06 5.40 -9.43
N LEU A 125 2.83 4.09 -9.42
CA LEU A 125 3.87 3.08 -9.68
C LEU A 125 4.30 3.01 -11.16
N SER A 126 3.52 3.59 -12.06
CA SER A 126 3.67 3.46 -13.52
C SER A 126 4.14 4.77 -14.16
N SER A 127 4.41 4.77 -15.46
CA SER A 127 4.72 5.97 -16.24
C SER A 127 3.58 6.41 -17.16
N GLN A 128 3.33 7.71 -17.20
CA GLN A 128 2.49 8.37 -18.21
C GLN A 128 3.09 8.21 -19.63
N PRO A 129 2.28 8.35 -20.71
CA PRO A 129 0.86 8.69 -20.71
C PRO A 129 -0.06 7.48 -20.47
N PHE A 130 -1.12 7.67 -19.69
CA PHE A 130 -2.09 6.61 -19.33
C PHE A 130 -3.30 6.49 -20.28
N ALA A 131 -3.29 7.27 -21.37
CA ALA A 131 -4.33 7.56 -22.39
C ALA A 131 -5.10 8.89 -22.16
N LYS A 132 -5.90 9.30 -23.17
CA LYS A 132 -6.06 10.68 -23.73
C LYS A 132 -6.84 11.72 -22.86
N PRO A 133 -6.77 13.03 -23.22
CA PRO A 133 -7.50 14.09 -22.52
C PRO A 133 -8.97 13.75 -22.32
N PRO A 134 -9.57 14.04 -21.14
CA PRO A 134 -11.00 13.92 -20.96
C PRO A 134 -11.72 14.81 -22.00
N PRO A 135 -12.95 14.45 -22.44
CA PRO A 135 -13.79 15.40 -23.15
C PRO A 135 -13.86 16.68 -22.31
N SER A 136 -13.70 17.84 -22.95
CA SER A 136 -13.64 19.15 -22.32
C SER A 136 -14.80 19.32 -21.34
N TYR A 137 -14.53 19.08 -20.07
CA TYR A 137 -15.42 19.48 -18.98
C TYR A 137 -15.16 20.96 -18.78
N THR A 138 -16.11 21.81 -19.16
CA THR A 138 -16.13 23.20 -18.73
C THR A 138 -16.32 23.21 -17.22
N PRO A 139 -15.28 23.54 -16.43
CA PRO A 139 -15.48 23.77 -15.00
C PRO A 139 -16.39 24.99 -14.87
N SER A 140 -17.33 24.96 -13.95
CA SER A 140 -17.90 26.19 -13.42
C SER A 140 -16.74 27.10 -13.01
N VAL A 141 -16.78 28.33 -13.52
CA VAL A 141 -15.76 29.37 -13.47
C VAL A 141 -15.18 29.52 -12.06
N GLU A 142 -14.02 28.91 -11.82
CA GLU A 142 -12.98 29.36 -10.89
C GLU A 142 -11.82 28.35 -10.97
N THR A 143 -10.67 28.79 -11.48
CA THR A 143 -9.40 28.05 -11.67
C THR A 143 -9.25 27.23 -12.97
N SER A 144 -9.17 27.93 -14.11
CA SER A 144 -8.61 27.38 -15.37
C SER A 144 -7.15 27.81 -15.54
N ASP A 145 -6.21 26.87 -15.38
CA ASP A 145 -4.86 26.97 -15.96
C ASP A 145 -4.84 26.17 -17.29
N PRO A 146 -4.42 26.78 -18.41
CA PRO A 146 -4.43 26.16 -19.75
C PRO A 146 -3.50 24.95 -19.96
N PHE A 147 -2.71 24.49 -18.97
CA PHE A 147 -1.76 23.37 -19.16
C PHE A 147 -2.15 22.01 -18.54
N SER A 148 -3.34 21.83 -17.94
CA SER A 148 -3.73 20.55 -17.31
C SER A 148 -4.92 19.86 -17.99
N THR A 149 -4.63 18.98 -18.94
CA THR A 149 -5.61 18.00 -19.44
C THR A 149 -5.69 16.80 -18.49
N GLY A 150 -6.75 16.75 -17.67
CA GLY A 150 -7.03 15.70 -16.70
C GLY A 150 -7.53 16.30 -15.38
N THR A 151 -8.62 15.78 -14.81
CA THR A 151 -9.17 16.28 -13.55
C THR A 151 -8.07 16.29 -12.47
N LEU A 152 -7.73 17.47 -11.94
CA LEU A 152 -6.66 17.66 -10.94
C LEU A 152 -6.94 16.92 -9.61
N THR A 153 -8.16 16.41 -9.47
CA THR A 153 -8.66 15.74 -8.29
C THR A 153 -9.36 14.43 -8.64
N TYR A 154 -9.53 13.58 -7.64
CA TYR A 154 -10.37 12.39 -7.69
C TYR A 154 -11.24 12.33 -6.43
N SER A 155 -12.39 11.67 -6.56
CA SER A 155 -13.29 11.41 -5.45
C SER A 155 -13.19 9.95 -5.03
N THR A 156 -13.32 9.67 -3.73
CA THR A 156 -13.38 8.33 -3.15
C THR A 156 -14.81 7.87 -2.86
N ASN A 157 -15.76 8.79 -2.73
CA ASN A 157 -17.17 8.50 -2.40
C ASN A 157 -18.20 9.25 -3.27
N GLY A 158 -17.76 10.04 -4.25
CA GLY A 158 -18.62 10.88 -5.11
C GLY A 158 -18.93 12.27 -4.55
N VAL A 159 -18.53 12.57 -3.30
CA VAL A 159 -18.80 13.84 -2.61
C VAL A 159 -17.50 14.55 -2.23
N ASP A 160 -16.48 13.80 -1.80
CA ASP A 160 -15.16 14.33 -1.47
C ASP A 160 -14.32 14.67 -2.70
N SER A 161 -13.24 15.42 -2.49
CA SER A 161 -12.30 15.81 -3.54
C SER A 161 -10.87 15.82 -2.98
N PHE A 162 -10.01 14.99 -3.55
CA PHE A 162 -8.60 14.88 -3.21
C PHE A 162 -7.74 15.16 -4.43
N SER A 163 -6.59 15.84 -4.25
CA SER A 163 -5.62 15.99 -5.33
C SER A 163 -5.21 14.62 -5.87
N ALA A 164 -5.26 14.43 -7.18
CA ALA A 164 -4.86 13.19 -7.83
C ALA A 164 -3.33 13.22 -8.03
N PRO A 165 -2.53 12.52 -7.22
CA PRO A 165 -1.08 12.72 -7.26
C PRO A 165 -0.43 12.16 -8.52
N SER A 166 -1.07 11.23 -9.23
CA SER A 166 -0.52 10.64 -10.44
C SER A 166 -0.59 11.55 -11.67
N ILE A 167 -1.20 12.73 -11.55
CA ILE A 167 -1.27 13.71 -12.66
C ILE A 167 0.08 14.36 -12.91
N TYR A 168 0.91 14.50 -11.87
CA TYR A 168 2.19 15.19 -11.95
C TYR A 168 3.23 14.28 -12.58
N PRO A 169 3.83 14.63 -13.73
CA PRO A 169 4.86 13.81 -14.38
C PRO A 169 6.06 13.53 -13.46
N SER A 170 6.40 14.48 -12.58
CA SER A 170 7.45 14.36 -11.56
C SER A 170 7.19 13.26 -10.52
N ARG A 171 5.97 12.71 -10.47
CA ARG A 171 5.56 11.61 -9.60
C ARG A 171 5.43 10.27 -10.34
N ARG A 172 5.89 10.18 -11.59
CA ARG A 172 6.03 8.89 -12.28
C ARG A 172 6.97 7.96 -11.53
N HIS A 173 6.70 6.65 -11.62
CA HIS A 173 7.54 5.63 -10.98
C HIS A 173 7.79 5.92 -9.49
N SER A 174 6.77 6.44 -8.81
CA SER A 174 6.83 6.75 -7.39
C SER A 174 7.01 5.49 -6.55
N TRP A 175 7.36 5.72 -5.30
CA TRP A 175 7.38 4.70 -4.28
C TRP A 175 6.00 4.62 -3.61
N VAL A 176 5.40 3.43 -3.55
CA VAL A 176 4.18 3.12 -2.78
C VAL A 176 4.50 2.08 -1.71
N HIS A 177 3.98 2.29 -0.51
CA HIS A 177 4.00 1.35 0.58
C HIS A 177 2.59 0.84 0.89
N ILE A 178 2.47 -0.46 1.15
CA ILE A 178 1.19 -1.08 1.46
C ILE A 178 1.31 -2.09 2.60
N PHE A 179 0.31 -2.04 3.49
CA PHE A 179 0.02 -3.02 4.53
C PHE A 179 -1.12 -3.94 4.08
N PRO A 180 -0.87 -5.01 3.30
CA PRO A 180 -1.93 -5.80 2.69
C PRO A 180 -2.78 -6.60 3.68
N GLU A 181 -2.36 -6.77 4.93
CA GLU A 181 -3.24 -7.31 5.99
C GLU A 181 -4.49 -6.43 6.19
N GLY A 182 -4.32 -5.13 5.93
CA GLY A 182 -5.35 -4.10 5.89
C GLY A 182 -6.11 -3.93 7.20
N ARG A 183 -5.50 -4.33 8.31
CA ARG A 183 -5.87 -4.05 9.70
C ARG A 183 -4.63 -4.27 10.59
N VAL A 184 -4.61 -3.72 11.81
CA VAL A 184 -3.56 -4.06 12.79
C VAL A 184 -3.77 -5.50 13.25
N HIS A 185 -2.70 -6.29 13.26
CA HIS A 185 -2.68 -7.68 13.69
C HIS A 185 -1.48 -7.94 14.60
N GLN A 186 -1.74 -8.16 15.89
CA GLN A 186 -0.72 -8.40 16.91
C GLN A 186 -0.85 -9.85 17.41
N HIS A 187 -0.08 -10.76 16.84
CA HIS A 187 -0.09 -12.17 17.27
C HIS A 187 1.10 -12.49 18.19
N PRO A 188 0.93 -13.26 19.28
CA PRO A 188 2.04 -13.60 20.20
C PRO A 188 3.23 -14.29 19.53
N LYS A 189 2.96 -15.16 18.54
CA LYS A 189 3.96 -15.81 17.68
C LYS A 189 4.41 -14.96 16.47
N LYS A 190 4.00 -13.69 16.43
CA LYS A 190 4.33 -12.71 15.38
C LYS A 190 3.98 -13.23 13.98
N THR A 191 2.81 -13.87 13.86
CA THR A 191 2.36 -14.44 12.60
C THR A 191 1.75 -13.36 11.69
N LEU A 192 1.82 -13.59 10.38
CA LEU A 192 1.16 -12.76 9.39
C LEU A 192 -0.31 -13.16 9.24
N ARG A 193 -1.16 -12.17 9.08
CA ARG A 193 -2.53 -12.39 8.61
C ARG A 193 -2.53 -12.73 7.11
N TYR A 194 -3.67 -13.17 6.56
CA TYR A 194 -3.84 -13.17 5.12
C TYR A 194 -3.68 -11.76 4.53
N PHE A 195 -3.18 -11.71 3.30
CA PHE A 195 -3.07 -10.47 2.54
C PHE A 195 -4.33 -10.25 1.71
N LYS A 196 -4.87 -9.03 1.71
CA LYS A 196 -5.97 -8.61 0.85
C LYS A 196 -5.47 -8.44 -0.59
N TRP A 197 -6.35 -8.66 -1.55
CA TRP A 197 -6.01 -8.66 -2.98
C TRP A 197 -5.58 -7.31 -3.56
N GLY A 198 -5.68 -6.20 -2.82
CA GLY A 198 -5.24 -4.88 -3.29
C GLY A 198 -3.79 -4.87 -3.79
N VAL A 199 -2.89 -5.57 -3.08
CA VAL A 199 -1.48 -5.69 -3.49
C VAL A 199 -1.31 -6.39 -4.84
N SER A 200 -2.18 -7.34 -5.19
CA SER A 200 -2.10 -8.03 -6.48
C SER A 200 -2.38 -7.09 -7.65
N ARG A 201 -3.25 -6.09 -7.47
CA ARG A 201 -3.51 -5.08 -8.50
C ARG A 201 -2.28 -4.23 -8.77
N LEU A 202 -1.56 -3.82 -7.72
CA LEU A 202 -0.32 -3.06 -7.84
C LEU A 202 0.78 -3.83 -8.60
N ILE A 203 0.76 -5.16 -8.54
CA ILE A 203 1.74 -6.02 -9.23
C ILE A 203 1.29 -6.34 -10.67
N LEU A 204 0.01 -6.64 -10.86
CA LEU A 204 -0.53 -7.05 -12.17
C LEU A 204 -0.75 -5.87 -13.12
N GLU A 205 -1.23 -4.74 -12.60
CA GLU A 205 -1.74 -3.63 -13.42
C GLU A 205 -0.74 -2.49 -13.61
N SER A 206 0.27 -2.37 -12.75
CA SER A 206 1.34 -1.40 -12.95
C SER A 206 2.23 -1.80 -14.12
N GLU A 207 2.63 -0.81 -14.92
CA GLU A 207 3.50 -0.99 -16.08
C GLU A 207 4.56 0.13 -16.11
N PRO A 208 5.87 -0.22 -16.06
CA PRO A 208 6.44 -1.57 -15.92
C PRO A 208 6.19 -2.21 -14.54
N LEU A 209 6.51 -3.49 -14.39
CA LEU A 209 6.46 -4.18 -13.08
C LEU A 209 7.32 -3.40 -12.08
N PRO A 210 6.74 -2.95 -10.94
CA PRO A 210 7.51 -2.22 -9.95
C PRO A 210 8.60 -3.11 -9.36
N GLU A 211 9.69 -2.48 -8.92
CA GLU A 211 10.62 -3.12 -8.00
C GLU A 211 9.91 -3.37 -6.67
N ILE A 212 10.03 -4.56 -6.10
CA ILE A 212 9.28 -4.93 -4.90
C ILE A 212 10.23 -5.32 -3.78
N ILE A 213 10.05 -4.72 -2.61
CA ILE A 213 10.86 -4.97 -1.41
C ILE A 213 9.93 -5.40 -0.26
N PRO A 214 9.97 -6.67 0.18
CA PRO A 214 9.25 -7.13 1.34
C PRO A 214 9.92 -6.60 2.62
N ILE A 215 9.12 -6.22 3.61
CA ILE A 215 9.59 -5.72 4.89
C ILE A 215 8.85 -6.46 6.01
N PHE A 216 9.55 -6.78 7.08
CA PHE A 216 8.96 -7.34 8.30
C PHE A 216 9.21 -6.43 9.49
N ILE A 217 8.15 -6.13 10.24
CA ILE A 217 8.13 -5.24 11.40
C ILE A 217 7.78 -6.05 12.64
N ASP A 218 8.56 -5.86 13.70
CA ASP A 218 8.34 -6.45 15.02
C ASP A 218 8.67 -5.44 16.13
N GLY A 219 7.92 -5.46 17.22
CA GLY A 219 8.12 -4.62 18.41
C GLY A 219 7.20 -3.40 18.48
N ASN A 220 6.69 -2.93 17.33
CA ASN A 220 5.74 -1.81 17.31
C ASN A 220 4.41 -2.15 18.01
N GLN A 221 4.04 -3.44 18.07
CA GLN A 221 2.92 -3.91 18.89
C GLN A 221 3.15 -3.70 20.38
N ASP A 222 4.41 -3.67 20.86
CA ASP A 222 4.71 -3.44 22.27
C ASP A 222 4.76 -1.93 22.59
N VAL A 223 5.03 -1.10 21.58
CA VAL A 223 4.96 0.36 21.66
C VAL A 223 3.52 0.84 21.75
N MET A 224 2.63 0.26 20.95
CA MET A 224 1.20 0.63 20.87
C MET A 224 0.33 -0.63 20.84
N HIS A 225 0.34 -1.38 21.95
CA HIS A 225 -0.45 -2.61 22.07
C HIS A 225 -1.96 -2.29 22.01
N GLU A 226 -2.77 -3.18 21.43
CA GLU A 226 -4.22 -2.93 21.29
C GLU A 226 -4.97 -3.02 22.63
N SER A 227 -4.47 -3.79 23.59
CA SER A 227 -5.02 -3.86 24.95
C SER A 227 -4.63 -2.69 25.87
N ARG A 228 -3.93 -1.68 25.34
CA ARG A 228 -3.35 -0.61 26.14
C ARG A 228 -4.39 0.22 26.93
N GLU A 229 -4.03 0.54 28.16
CA GLU A 229 -4.80 1.42 29.03
C GLU A 229 -4.41 2.89 28.86
N PHE A 230 -5.09 3.77 29.59
CA PHE A 230 -4.84 5.21 29.56
C PHE A 230 -3.40 5.55 30.01
N PRO A 231 -2.69 6.46 29.32
CA PRO A 231 -3.09 7.18 28.11
C PRO A 231 -2.98 6.31 26.85
N ARG A 232 -4.10 6.13 26.13
CA ARG A 232 -4.16 5.29 24.92
C ARG A 232 -3.42 5.89 23.72
N PHE A 233 -3.28 7.20 23.67
CA PHE A 233 -2.66 7.92 22.55
C PHE A 233 -1.13 7.98 22.65
N LEU A 234 -0.55 7.64 23.80
CA LEU A 234 0.88 7.82 24.05
C LEU A 234 1.66 6.52 23.74
N PRO A 235 2.67 6.54 22.85
CA PRO A 235 3.50 5.37 22.56
C PRO A 235 4.44 5.05 23.73
N ARG A 236 4.71 3.75 23.97
CA ARG A 236 5.56 3.29 25.09
C ARG A 236 7.01 3.23 24.64
N ALA A 237 7.89 3.81 25.45
CA ALA A 237 9.34 3.75 25.29
C ALA A 237 9.93 2.45 25.89
N GLY A 238 11.23 2.24 25.67
CA GLY A 238 12.02 1.13 26.22
C GLY A 238 11.71 -0.22 25.58
N LYS A 239 11.16 -0.23 24.35
CA LYS A 239 10.81 -1.45 23.62
C LYS A 239 11.91 -1.86 22.67
N ASN A 240 11.96 -3.16 22.35
CA ASN A 240 12.83 -3.69 21.31
C ASN A 240 12.05 -3.65 20.00
N ILE A 241 12.54 -2.89 19.03
CA ILE A 241 11.90 -2.70 17.73
C ILE A 241 12.86 -3.23 16.68
N ARG A 242 12.36 -4.19 15.90
CA ARG A 242 13.09 -4.82 14.80
C ARG A 242 12.40 -4.52 13.48
N ILE A 243 13.14 -3.96 12.54
CA ILE A 243 12.66 -3.69 11.18
C ILE A 243 13.64 -4.34 10.22
N ALA A 244 13.15 -5.28 9.41
CA ALA A 244 13.95 -5.99 8.43
C ALA A 244 13.49 -5.67 7.02
N PHE A 245 14.37 -5.05 6.25
CA PHE A 245 14.21 -4.87 4.81
C PHE A 245 14.75 -6.12 4.12
N GLY A 246 13.88 -6.81 3.38
CA GLY A 246 14.28 -7.91 2.52
C GLY A 246 15.03 -7.43 1.28
N GLU A 247 15.56 -8.37 0.52
CA GLU A 247 16.15 -8.05 -0.78
C GLU A 247 15.06 -7.69 -1.80
N SER A 248 15.46 -6.92 -2.81
CA SER A 248 14.64 -6.67 -3.99
C SER A 248 14.36 -7.99 -4.69
N ILE A 249 13.08 -8.31 -4.88
CA ILE A 249 12.69 -9.62 -5.41
C ILE A 249 12.89 -9.66 -6.93
N ASP A 250 13.23 -10.85 -7.44
CA ASP A 250 13.18 -11.11 -8.88
C ASP A 250 11.72 -11.20 -9.35
N GLY A 251 11.17 -10.05 -9.68
CA GLY A 251 9.76 -9.90 -10.04
C GLY A 251 9.36 -10.68 -11.30
N GLU A 252 10.25 -10.80 -12.28
CA GLU A 252 9.98 -11.58 -13.50
C GLU A 252 9.93 -13.08 -13.18
N LYS A 253 10.85 -13.58 -12.35
CA LYS A 253 10.82 -14.98 -11.91
C LYS A 253 9.57 -15.32 -11.09
N ILE A 254 9.12 -14.42 -10.22
CA ILE A 254 8.00 -14.70 -9.30
C ILE A 254 6.65 -14.43 -9.95
N PHE A 255 6.52 -13.35 -10.74
CA PHE A 255 5.24 -12.85 -11.25
C PHE A 255 5.16 -12.79 -12.77
N GLY A 256 6.24 -12.99 -13.53
CA GLY A 256 6.26 -12.83 -14.99
C GLY A 256 5.16 -13.63 -15.69
N GLU A 257 5.06 -14.93 -15.40
CA GLU A 257 3.99 -15.80 -15.93
C GLU A 257 2.58 -15.27 -15.59
N LEU A 258 2.36 -14.82 -14.36
CA LEU A 258 1.07 -14.31 -13.90
C LEU A 258 0.71 -12.98 -14.57
N ARG A 259 1.71 -12.12 -14.81
CA ARG A 259 1.54 -10.85 -15.54
C ARG A 259 1.26 -11.11 -17.02
N GLU A 260 1.91 -12.08 -17.65
CA GLU A 260 1.62 -12.44 -19.05
C GLU A 260 0.21 -13.02 -19.20
N ARG A 261 -0.26 -13.84 -18.25
CA ARG A 261 -1.65 -14.30 -18.22
C ARG A 261 -2.63 -13.14 -18.04
N TRP A 262 -2.31 -12.19 -17.15
CA TRP A 262 -3.11 -10.97 -16.98
C TRP A 262 -3.17 -10.12 -18.25
N LYS A 263 -2.04 -9.89 -18.92
CA LYS A 263 -1.99 -9.16 -20.20
C LYS A 263 -2.83 -9.86 -21.28
N ASN A 264 -2.78 -11.18 -21.34
CA ASN A 264 -3.61 -11.97 -22.25
C ASN A 264 -5.11 -11.82 -21.95
N LEU A 265 -5.52 -11.84 -20.68
CA LEU A 265 -6.90 -11.55 -20.29
C LEU A 265 -7.35 -10.15 -20.73
N VAL A 266 -6.51 -9.14 -20.52
CA VAL A 266 -6.79 -7.76 -20.96
C VAL A 266 -6.95 -7.70 -22.48
N ARG A 267 -6.07 -8.37 -23.24
CA ARG A 267 -6.14 -8.43 -24.71
C ARG A 267 -7.45 -9.08 -25.18
N LEU A 268 -7.79 -10.25 -24.64
CA LEU A 268 -9.03 -10.97 -24.98
C LEU A 268 -10.28 -10.14 -24.64
N GLN A 269 -10.26 -9.42 -23.52
CA GLN A 269 -11.33 -8.49 -23.15
C GLN A 269 -11.48 -7.35 -24.16
N LYS A 270 -10.37 -6.76 -24.62
CA LYS A 270 -10.40 -5.72 -25.67
C LYS A 270 -10.95 -6.26 -26.99
N GLU A 271 -10.52 -7.44 -27.42
CA GLU A 271 -11.04 -8.10 -28.63
C GLU A 271 -12.54 -8.43 -28.54
N ALA A 272 -13.01 -8.85 -27.36
CA ALA A 272 -14.42 -9.10 -27.12
C ALA A 272 -15.28 -7.83 -27.16
N LEU A 273 -14.77 -6.71 -26.61
CA LEU A 273 -15.44 -5.40 -26.67
C LEU A 273 -15.43 -4.83 -28.09
N ALA A 274 -14.31 -4.94 -28.81
CA ALA A 274 -14.19 -4.50 -30.21
C ALA A 274 -15.23 -5.19 -31.11
N ARG A 275 -15.40 -6.51 -30.96
CA ARG A 275 -16.42 -7.28 -31.71
C ARG A 275 -17.86 -6.84 -31.41
N LYS A 276 -18.09 -6.23 -30.24
CA LYS A 276 -19.39 -5.67 -29.84
C LYS A 276 -19.53 -4.18 -30.20
N GLY A 277 -18.53 -3.57 -30.85
CA GLY A 277 -18.51 -2.14 -31.15
C GLY A 277 -18.45 -1.24 -29.90
N LEU A 278 -17.97 -1.77 -28.76
CA LEU A 278 -17.85 -1.04 -27.50
C LEU A 278 -16.46 -0.40 -27.35
N GLU A 279 -16.35 0.58 -26.47
CA GLU A 279 -15.08 1.23 -26.14
C GLU A 279 -14.04 0.22 -25.61
N THR A 280 -12.83 0.26 -26.18
CA THR A 280 -11.73 -0.70 -25.92
C THR A 280 -10.54 -0.07 -25.20
N ASN A 281 -10.53 1.25 -25.08
CA ASN A 281 -9.51 1.99 -24.36
C ASN A 281 -10.14 2.53 -23.09
N TRP A 282 -9.56 2.17 -21.96
CA TRP A 282 -9.90 2.70 -20.65
C TRP A 282 -8.61 3.09 -19.95
N GLU A 283 -8.73 3.99 -18.98
CA GLU A 283 -7.59 4.54 -18.26
C GLU A 283 -6.86 3.47 -17.44
N MET A 284 -5.56 3.66 -17.24
CA MET A 284 -4.76 2.76 -16.42
C MET A 284 -5.35 2.62 -15.00
N GLY A 285 -5.46 1.38 -14.53
CA GLY A 285 -6.01 1.02 -13.22
C GLY A 285 -7.55 1.06 -13.17
N GLU A 286 -8.23 1.38 -14.26
CA GLU A 286 -9.66 1.10 -14.44
C GLU A 286 -9.85 -0.27 -15.08
N LEU A 287 -10.95 -0.94 -14.77
CA LEU A 287 -11.23 -2.30 -15.20
C LEU A 287 -12.68 -2.44 -15.62
N THR A 288 -12.90 -3.26 -16.65
CA THR A 288 -14.23 -3.70 -17.05
C THR A 288 -14.77 -4.74 -16.07
N GLU A 289 -16.09 -4.97 -16.08
CA GLU A 289 -16.72 -5.96 -15.18
C GLU A 289 -16.13 -7.37 -15.35
N GLY A 290 -15.79 -7.77 -16.58
CA GLY A 290 -15.13 -9.05 -16.85
C GLY A 290 -13.76 -9.15 -16.19
N LEU A 291 -12.97 -8.07 -16.20
CA LEU A 291 -11.67 -8.04 -15.54
C LEU A 291 -11.78 -7.86 -14.03
N LYS A 292 -12.85 -7.25 -13.52
CA LYS A 292 -13.10 -7.14 -12.07
C LYS A 292 -13.48 -8.49 -11.47
N TYR A 293 -14.49 -9.15 -12.03
CA TYR A 293 -15.16 -10.28 -11.37
C TYR A 293 -15.00 -11.62 -12.09
N GLY A 294 -14.31 -11.66 -13.22
CA GLY A 294 -14.02 -12.90 -13.94
C GLY A 294 -13.26 -13.89 -13.06
N THR A 295 -13.59 -15.18 -13.21
CA THR A 295 -13.02 -16.28 -12.42
C THR A 295 -11.50 -16.37 -12.55
N GLU A 296 -10.98 -16.22 -13.78
CA GLU A 296 -9.54 -16.24 -14.03
C GLU A 296 -8.83 -15.01 -13.43
N ALA A 297 -9.44 -13.82 -13.55
CA ALA A 297 -8.93 -12.60 -12.92
C ALA A 297 -8.86 -12.74 -11.39
N ALA A 298 -9.89 -13.31 -10.76
CA ALA A 298 -9.89 -13.59 -9.33
C ALA A 298 -8.82 -14.62 -8.93
N ALA A 299 -8.63 -15.68 -9.72
CA ALA A 299 -7.61 -16.70 -9.49
C ALA A 299 -6.19 -16.10 -9.56
N LEU A 300 -5.90 -15.27 -10.57
CA LEU A 300 -4.62 -14.57 -10.70
C LEU A 300 -4.34 -13.68 -9.48
N ARG A 301 -5.34 -12.91 -9.03
CA ARG A 301 -5.19 -12.06 -7.83
C ARG A 301 -4.89 -12.87 -6.58
N LYS A 302 -5.60 -13.98 -6.37
CA LYS A 302 -5.36 -14.90 -5.25
C LYS A 302 -3.91 -15.41 -5.27
N GLU A 303 -3.45 -15.90 -6.42
CA GLU A 303 -2.11 -16.46 -6.58
C GLU A 303 -1.01 -15.41 -6.37
N VAL A 304 -1.12 -14.23 -7.00
CA VAL A 304 -0.17 -13.12 -6.80
C VAL A 304 -0.11 -12.70 -5.34
N THR A 305 -1.27 -12.57 -4.69
CA THR A 305 -1.34 -12.21 -3.26
C THR A 305 -0.69 -13.26 -2.36
N MET A 306 -0.86 -14.54 -2.66
CA MET A 306 -0.17 -15.61 -1.93
C MET A 306 1.35 -15.54 -2.12
N ARG A 307 1.83 -15.38 -3.36
CA ARG A 307 3.27 -15.29 -3.64
C ARG A 307 3.94 -14.11 -2.93
N ILE A 308 3.33 -12.92 -2.94
CA ILE A 308 3.91 -11.76 -2.24
C ILE A 308 3.88 -11.93 -0.71
N ARG A 309 2.86 -12.59 -0.15
CA ARG A 309 2.85 -12.95 1.29
C ARG A 309 4.02 -13.88 1.63
N MET A 310 4.32 -14.85 0.78
CA MET A 310 5.45 -15.75 0.98
C MET A 310 6.79 -15.01 0.98
N GLU A 311 6.97 -13.96 0.16
CA GLU A 311 8.18 -13.14 0.20
C GLU A 311 8.35 -12.41 1.54
N VAL A 312 7.27 -11.89 2.13
CA VAL A 312 7.32 -11.30 3.49
C VAL A 312 7.62 -12.37 4.55
N LEU A 313 7.09 -13.59 4.40
CA LEU A 313 7.41 -14.72 5.29
C LEU A 313 8.88 -15.15 5.21
N LYS A 314 9.52 -15.05 4.04
CA LYS A 314 10.96 -15.32 3.91
C LYS A 314 11.78 -14.33 4.74
N VAL A 315 11.42 -13.04 4.70
CA VAL A 315 12.05 -12.02 5.56
C VAL A 315 11.85 -12.37 7.02
N ARG A 316 10.62 -12.70 7.44
CA ARG A 316 10.33 -13.16 8.80
C ARG A 316 11.18 -14.36 9.21
N ARG A 317 11.28 -15.40 8.36
CA ARG A 317 12.09 -16.60 8.63
C ARG A 317 13.58 -16.28 8.79
N SER A 318 14.10 -15.34 8.00
CA SER A 318 15.52 -14.92 8.08
C SER A 318 15.90 -14.33 9.44
N LEU A 319 14.91 -13.84 10.21
CA LEU A 319 15.09 -13.32 11.56
C LEU A 319 15.03 -14.40 12.66
N GLY A 320 14.89 -15.68 12.28
CA GLY A 320 14.83 -16.81 13.19
C GLY A 320 13.44 -17.13 13.75
N TYR A 321 12.37 -16.49 13.25
CA TYR A 321 11.01 -16.84 13.66
C TYR A 321 10.57 -18.20 13.05
N PRO A 322 9.85 -19.04 13.81
CA PRO A 322 9.42 -20.36 13.34
C PRO A 322 8.39 -20.25 12.22
N ASP A 323 8.35 -21.22 11.32
CA ASP A 323 7.33 -21.27 10.26
C ASP A 323 5.91 -21.24 10.84
N GLU A 324 5.02 -20.57 10.11
CA GLU A 324 3.62 -20.43 10.49
C GLU A 324 2.79 -21.62 10.00
N ASP A 325 1.64 -21.86 10.62
CA ASP A 325 0.64 -22.75 10.04
C ASP A 325 0.18 -22.16 8.69
N PRO A 326 0.27 -22.91 7.56
CA PRO A 326 -0.17 -22.43 6.25
C PRO A 326 -1.59 -21.86 6.23
N LYS A 327 -2.47 -22.33 7.12
CA LYS A 327 -3.85 -21.83 7.27
C LYS A 327 -3.91 -20.34 7.60
N GLN A 328 -2.90 -19.79 8.28
CA GLN A 328 -2.83 -18.35 8.60
C GLN A 328 -2.90 -17.44 7.37
N GLY A 329 -2.49 -17.96 6.20
CA GLY A 329 -2.58 -17.25 4.92
C GLY A 329 -3.96 -17.30 4.24
N LEU A 330 -4.89 -18.13 4.73
CA LEU A 330 -6.22 -18.33 4.13
C LEU A 330 -7.24 -17.39 4.77
N VAL A 331 -8.13 -16.81 3.97
CA VAL A 331 -9.18 -15.89 4.48
C VAL A 331 -10.16 -16.64 5.40
N GLU A 332 -10.42 -17.90 5.07
CA GLU A 332 -11.36 -18.80 5.72
C GLU A 332 -11.02 -18.99 7.20
N THR A 333 -9.74 -19.15 7.53
CA THR A 333 -9.24 -19.27 8.90
C THR A 333 -9.65 -18.09 9.78
N TRP A 334 -9.68 -16.89 9.22
CA TRP A 334 -10.05 -15.66 9.96
C TRP A 334 -11.55 -15.38 9.96
N ILE A 335 -12.31 -15.99 9.04
CA ILE A 335 -13.78 -15.98 9.09
C ILE A 335 -14.26 -16.88 10.24
N GLU A 336 -13.64 -18.05 10.39
CA GLU A 336 -13.92 -19.02 11.46
C GLU A 336 -13.63 -18.45 12.86
N GLU A 337 -12.62 -17.60 12.99
CA GLU A 337 -12.30 -16.88 14.23
C GLU A 337 -13.35 -15.82 14.64
N GLY A 338 -14.29 -15.50 13.73
CA GLY A 338 -15.40 -14.60 13.93
C GLY A 338 -15.15 -13.20 13.38
N SER A 339 -16.08 -12.73 12.56
CA SER A 339 -16.09 -11.38 11.96
C SER A 339 -16.26 -10.23 12.96
N LYS A 340 -16.50 -10.53 14.24
CA LYS A 340 -16.87 -9.54 15.25
C LYS A 340 -15.62 -8.79 15.76
N GLY A 341 -15.44 -7.59 15.23
CA GLY A 341 -14.82 -6.45 15.90
C GLY A 341 -13.30 -6.48 16.11
N THR A 342 -12.80 -5.33 16.56
CA THR A 342 -11.47 -5.16 17.15
C THR A 342 -11.38 -5.86 18.51
N GLY A 343 -10.17 -6.11 19.01
CA GLY A 343 -9.90 -6.77 20.29
C GLY A 343 -9.26 -8.15 20.15
N GLN A 344 -9.23 -8.88 21.28
CA GLN A 344 -8.57 -10.17 21.42
C GLN A 344 -9.32 -11.30 20.70
N LYS A 345 -8.56 -12.21 20.07
CA LYS A 345 -9.04 -13.39 19.35
C LYS A 345 -8.68 -14.68 20.09
N LYS A 346 -9.27 -15.80 19.66
CA LYS A 346 -9.14 -17.11 20.33
C LYS A 346 -7.72 -17.68 20.27
N ASP A 347 -6.97 -17.33 19.23
CA ASP A 347 -5.56 -17.69 19.06
C ASP A 347 -4.61 -16.82 19.92
N GLY A 348 -5.15 -15.87 20.68
CA GLY A 348 -4.41 -14.93 21.50
C GLY A 348 -3.94 -13.68 20.75
N SER A 349 -4.24 -13.56 19.44
CA SER A 349 -3.95 -12.36 18.68
C SER A 349 -4.87 -11.20 19.08
N TRP A 350 -4.41 -9.98 18.83
CA TRP A 350 -5.22 -8.77 18.91
C TRP A 350 -5.38 -8.15 17.53
N VAL A 351 -6.59 -7.75 17.22
CA VAL A 351 -6.92 -7.10 15.95
C VAL A 351 -7.43 -5.69 16.22
N GLY A 352 -6.82 -4.70 15.57
CA GLY A 352 -7.16 -3.28 15.72
C GLY A 352 -7.55 -2.62 14.41
N ASP A 353 -8.17 -1.44 14.52
CA ASP A 353 -8.31 -0.53 13.39
C ASP A 353 -6.95 0.16 13.10
N THR A 354 -6.76 0.59 11.85
CA THR A 354 -5.48 1.14 11.33
C THR A 354 -5.52 2.63 11.12
#